data_AF-A0A960ZTR1-F1
#
_entry.id   AF-A0A960ZTR1-F1
#
_cell.length_a   1.000
_cell.length_b   1.000
_cell.length_c   1.000
_cell.angle_alpha   90.00
_cell.angle_beta   90.00
_cell.angle_gamma   90.00
#
_symmetry.space_group_name_H-M   'P 1'
#
loop_
_entity.id
_entity.type
_entity.pdbx_description
1 polymer ?
#
loop_
_entity_poly.entity_id
_entity_poly.type
_entity_poly.pdbx_seq_one_letter_code
_entity_poly.pdbx_strand_id
1 'polypeptide(L)'
;KHKTPMKDPSVGKLPMAKDVVLEFAAELKARGIPLLLIPLPVKPMIYPEHIVPKRYDDPLYHPDQLALYAEFEKAGIEVINLAPEFFKLKVRFPVFLKQDTHWTPEAMQHAARVVYDHIQKHHPDLISPETPLIQPQPMDLRSYGDLVHLLDLHSPGSLFQEEEATLVSLDGIGTDEDSPIALIGDSFVNVFDDPALGFAKPAAPTDRINAGFSRYLAMRLHQPLDVYAVNGGGATQARRNFARRTDDAVRSKKLVIWAIACRDLLLSPHAARQANVEWSSTPFNPNRSDTANKSQTEPTANAAVVVEGTLIEKSRNQDLNGTPYVDALHTAVYKVDRVVSGAFDPSTDWQAIQWTFKAKTLQPTANGTIGKRYRLTLRPWDDEKELKELNLQNDNTSLDEFTTDRWFVESSEELP
;
A
#
# COMPACT_ATOMS: atom_id res chain seq x y z
N LYS A 1 30.72 -26.37 -23.20
CA LYS A 1 29.23 -26.35 -23.30
C LYS A 1 28.71 -25.45 -22.19
N HIS A 2 28.45 -24.17 -22.49
CA HIS A 2 27.84 -23.27 -21.51
C HIS A 2 26.43 -23.78 -21.20
N LYS A 3 26.15 -24.05 -19.91
CA LYS A 3 24.80 -24.29 -19.45
C LYS A 3 24.03 -22.98 -19.66
N THR A 4 23.14 -22.95 -20.64
CA THR A 4 22.12 -21.91 -20.76
C THR A 4 21.40 -21.84 -19.40
N PRO A 5 21.33 -20.68 -18.74
CA PRO A 5 20.57 -20.58 -17.50
C PRO A 5 19.13 -20.99 -17.82
N MET A 6 18.64 -21.99 -17.08
CA MET A 6 17.29 -22.50 -17.23
C MET A 6 16.35 -21.35 -16.87
N LYS A 7 15.65 -20.78 -17.87
CA LYS A 7 14.62 -19.75 -17.63
C LYS A 7 13.57 -20.38 -16.72
N ASP A 8 13.34 -19.79 -15.56
CA ASP A 8 12.29 -20.21 -14.64
C ASP A 8 10.94 -20.20 -15.42
N PRO A 9 10.32 -21.37 -15.66
CA PRO A 9 9.10 -21.47 -16.46
C PRO A 9 7.89 -20.80 -15.79
N SER A 10 7.98 -20.42 -14.51
CA SER A 10 6.93 -19.66 -13.82
C SER A 10 6.83 -18.20 -14.31
N VAL A 11 7.90 -17.63 -14.89
CA VAL A 11 7.92 -16.23 -15.35
C VAL A 11 6.96 -15.99 -16.53
N GLY A 12 6.79 -16.98 -17.41
CA GLY A 12 5.84 -16.89 -18.53
C GLY A 12 4.36 -16.98 -18.11
N LYS A 13 4.08 -17.23 -16.84
CA LYS A 13 2.73 -17.30 -16.27
C LYS A 13 2.35 -16.06 -15.44
N LEU A 14 3.29 -15.15 -15.22
CA LEU A 14 3.03 -13.92 -14.47
C LEU A 14 2.20 -12.97 -15.35
N PRO A 15 1.13 -12.38 -14.82
CA PRO A 15 0.29 -11.47 -15.59
C PRO A 15 1.04 -10.19 -15.91
N MET A 16 0.71 -9.56 -17.04
CA MET A 16 1.22 -8.23 -17.38
C MET A 16 0.49 -7.19 -16.54
N ALA A 17 1.20 -6.13 -16.11
CA ALA A 17 0.62 -5.00 -15.39
C ALA A 17 -0.63 -4.45 -16.09
N LYS A 18 -0.55 -4.28 -17.42
CA LYS A 18 -1.66 -3.85 -18.27
C LYS A 18 -2.91 -4.69 -18.07
N ASP A 19 -2.79 -6.01 -18.13
CA ASP A 19 -3.93 -6.92 -18.06
C ASP A 19 -4.61 -6.84 -16.70
N VAL A 20 -3.81 -6.75 -15.63
CA VAL A 20 -4.31 -6.59 -14.25
C VAL A 20 -5.01 -5.24 -14.04
N VAL A 21 -4.48 -4.15 -14.61
CA VAL A 21 -5.13 -2.83 -14.55
C VAL A 21 -6.48 -2.85 -15.28
N LEU A 22 -6.53 -3.46 -16.47
CA LEU A 22 -7.76 -3.58 -17.25
C LEU A 22 -8.80 -4.46 -16.55
N GLU A 23 -8.38 -5.57 -15.94
CA GLU A 23 -9.22 -6.44 -15.12
C GLU A 23 -9.82 -5.67 -13.94
N PHE A 24 -8.97 -5.00 -13.14
CA PHE A 24 -9.42 -4.22 -11.99
C PHE A 24 -10.40 -3.11 -12.38
N ALA A 25 -10.11 -2.40 -13.49
CA ALA A 25 -11.01 -1.39 -14.03
C ALA A 25 -12.36 -1.96 -14.47
N ALA A 26 -12.37 -3.16 -15.08
CA ALA A 26 -13.60 -3.83 -15.48
C ALA A 26 -14.45 -4.24 -14.26
N GLU A 27 -13.81 -4.73 -13.19
CA GLU A 27 -14.49 -5.09 -11.94
C GLU A 27 -15.09 -3.88 -11.22
N LEU A 28 -14.39 -2.74 -11.22
CA LEU A 28 -14.92 -1.47 -10.73
C LEU A 28 -16.08 -0.95 -11.59
N LYS A 29 -15.94 -1.02 -12.91
CA LYS A 29 -16.99 -0.61 -13.85
C LYS A 29 -18.27 -1.44 -13.70
N ALA A 30 -18.14 -2.75 -13.45
CA ALA A 30 -19.28 -3.62 -13.14
C ALA A 30 -20.01 -3.22 -11.84
N ARG A 31 -19.36 -2.44 -10.97
CA ARG A 31 -19.92 -1.84 -9.76
C ARG A 31 -20.40 -0.41 -9.95
N GLY A 32 -20.26 0.15 -11.16
CA GLY A 32 -20.61 1.54 -11.46
C GLY A 32 -19.59 2.55 -10.94
N ILE A 33 -18.36 2.12 -10.69
CA ILE A 33 -17.31 2.93 -10.09
C ILE A 33 -16.26 3.28 -11.18
N PRO A 34 -16.07 4.56 -11.53
CA PRO A 34 -14.99 4.98 -12.41
C PRO A 34 -13.62 4.80 -11.73
N LEU A 35 -12.61 4.49 -12.54
CA LEU A 35 -11.21 4.44 -12.13
C LEU A 35 -10.47 5.63 -12.72
N LEU A 36 -9.86 6.43 -11.84
CA LEU A 36 -8.89 7.46 -12.18
C LEU A 36 -7.48 6.95 -11.86
N LEU A 37 -6.73 6.57 -12.89
CA LEU A 37 -5.34 6.14 -12.78
C LEU A 37 -4.41 7.35 -12.88
N ILE A 38 -3.46 7.45 -11.96
CA ILE A 38 -2.41 8.48 -11.94
C ILE A 38 -1.05 7.77 -11.99
N PRO A 39 -0.51 7.52 -13.19
CA PRO A 39 0.84 7.03 -13.35
C PRO A 39 1.84 8.13 -12.97
N LEU A 40 2.42 8.02 -11.78
CA LEU A 40 3.37 9.00 -11.27
C LEU A 40 4.69 8.91 -12.03
N PRO A 41 5.19 9.99 -12.64
CA PRO A 41 6.46 9.96 -13.35
C PRO A 41 7.60 9.64 -12.38
N VAL A 42 8.70 9.11 -12.90
CA VAL A 42 9.93 8.90 -12.11
C VAL A 42 10.96 9.98 -12.39
N LYS A 43 11.80 10.28 -11.40
CA LYS A 43 12.81 11.35 -11.44
C LYS A 43 13.67 11.40 -12.71
N PRO A 44 14.19 10.28 -13.26
CA PRO A 44 14.94 10.29 -14.52
C PRO A 44 14.15 10.79 -15.74
N MET A 45 12.82 10.63 -15.73
CA MET A 45 11.97 11.13 -16.83
C MET A 45 11.92 12.65 -16.84
N ILE A 46 11.95 13.26 -15.65
CA ILE A 46 11.84 14.71 -15.49
C ILE A 46 13.21 15.39 -15.52
N TYR A 47 14.26 14.72 -15.05
CA TYR A 47 15.63 15.23 -15.03
C TYR A 47 16.62 14.38 -15.86
N PRO A 48 16.35 14.10 -17.15
CA PRO A 48 17.26 13.33 -17.98
C PRO A 48 18.63 14.02 -18.17
N GLU A 49 18.70 15.35 -18.02
CA GLU A 49 19.92 16.14 -18.08
C GLU A 49 20.97 15.77 -17.03
N HIS A 50 20.58 15.13 -15.92
CA HIS A 50 21.49 14.64 -14.89
C HIS A 50 22.09 13.26 -15.22
N ILE A 51 21.60 12.60 -16.28
CA ILE A 51 22.14 11.33 -16.77
C ILE A 51 22.95 11.57 -18.04
N VAL A 52 22.38 12.27 -19.01
CA VAL A 52 23.05 12.63 -20.26
C VAL A 52 23.01 14.16 -20.40
N PRO A 53 24.17 14.86 -20.27
CA PRO A 53 24.21 16.32 -20.33
C PRO A 53 23.87 16.87 -21.72
N LYS A 54 22.58 17.18 -21.94
CA LYS A 54 22.08 17.92 -23.09
C LYS A 54 20.77 18.62 -22.75
N ARG A 55 20.29 19.45 -23.68
CA ARG A 55 18.96 20.06 -23.58
C ARG A 55 17.87 19.04 -23.94
N TYR A 56 16.81 19.08 -23.16
CA TYR A 56 15.56 18.34 -23.38
C TYR A 56 14.42 19.35 -23.34
N ASP A 57 13.51 19.26 -24.31
CA ASP A 57 12.34 20.16 -24.38
C ASP A 57 11.06 19.48 -23.83
N ASP A 58 11.11 18.17 -23.56
CA ASP A 58 10.01 17.35 -23.07
C ASP A 58 10.49 16.28 -22.06
N PRO A 59 9.58 15.74 -21.23
CA PRO A 59 9.88 14.57 -20.40
C PRO A 59 10.37 13.38 -21.24
N LEU A 60 11.27 12.58 -20.68
CA LEU A 60 11.67 11.32 -21.30
C LEU A 60 10.65 10.23 -20.97
N TYR A 61 10.12 9.58 -21.99
CA TYR A 61 9.16 8.47 -21.85
C TYR A 61 9.77 7.13 -22.23
N HIS A 62 9.26 6.06 -21.64
CA HIS A 62 9.41 4.73 -22.25
C HIS A 62 8.66 4.70 -23.59
N PRO A 63 9.18 4.04 -24.65
CA PRO A 63 8.55 4.02 -25.97
C PRO A 63 7.07 3.62 -25.97
N ASP A 64 6.70 2.67 -25.10
CA ASP A 64 5.34 2.12 -25.03
C ASP A 64 4.41 2.90 -24.07
N GLN A 65 4.92 3.88 -23.32
CA GLN A 65 4.19 4.46 -22.19
C GLN A 65 2.94 5.24 -22.61
N LEU A 66 3.06 6.12 -23.59
CA LEU A 66 1.91 6.93 -24.05
C LEU A 66 0.89 6.06 -24.79
N ALA A 67 1.35 5.05 -25.53
CA ALA A 67 0.47 4.07 -26.16
C ALA A 67 -0.32 3.28 -25.10
N LEU A 68 0.35 2.81 -24.05
CA LEU A 68 -0.29 2.12 -22.92
C LEU A 68 -1.37 2.98 -22.25
N TYR A 69 -1.10 4.28 -22.03
CA TYR A 69 -2.11 5.19 -21.44
C TYR A 69 -3.31 5.37 -22.35
N ALA A 70 -3.09 5.53 -23.65
CA ALA A 70 -4.19 5.62 -24.63
C ALA A 70 -5.03 4.32 -24.67
N GLU A 71 -4.40 3.16 -24.44
CA GLU A 71 -5.13 1.89 -24.31
C GLU A 71 -6.01 1.85 -23.05
N PHE A 72 -5.52 2.36 -21.92
CA PHE A 72 -6.33 2.49 -20.70
C PHE A 72 -7.51 3.47 -20.90
N GLU A 73 -7.26 4.62 -21.51
CA GLU A 73 -8.32 5.59 -21.84
C GLU A 73 -9.38 4.98 -22.76
N LYS A 74 -8.97 4.22 -23.78
CA LYS A 74 -9.89 3.51 -24.67
C LYS A 74 -10.73 2.44 -23.94
N ALA A 75 -10.23 1.88 -22.85
CA ALA A 75 -10.99 0.97 -21.98
C ALA A 75 -11.97 1.70 -21.03
N GLY A 76 -11.93 3.04 -21.00
CA GLY A 76 -12.76 3.88 -20.15
C GLY A 76 -12.15 4.18 -18.78
N ILE A 77 -10.83 4.00 -18.64
CA ILE A 77 -10.07 4.44 -17.45
C ILE A 77 -9.70 5.91 -17.65
N GLU A 78 -9.95 6.75 -16.65
CA GLU A 78 -9.46 8.13 -16.68
C GLU A 78 -7.96 8.13 -16.33
N VAL A 79 -7.13 8.85 -17.09
CA VAL A 79 -5.68 8.85 -16.87
C VAL A 79 -5.15 10.27 -16.73
N ILE A 80 -4.45 10.56 -15.62
CA ILE A 80 -3.71 11.83 -15.45
C ILE A 80 -2.21 11.56 -15.60
N ASN A 81 -1.64 11.99 -16.72
CA ASN A 81 -0.20 12.00 -16.92
C ASN A 81 0.42 13.29 -16.33
N LEU A 82 1.09 13.18 -15.19
CA LEU A 82 1.75 14.32 -14.53
C LEU A 82 3.11 14.69 -15.12
N ALA A 83 3.68 13.89 -16.04
CA ALA A 83 5.02 14.14 -16.56
C ALA A 83 5.16 15.50 -17.27
N PRO A 84 4.25 15.92 -18.18
CA PRO A 84 4.33 17.23 -18.83
C PRO A 84 4.20 18.38 -17.82
N GLU A 85 3.34 18.21 -16.81
CA GLU A 85 3.13 19.19 -15.75
C GLU A 85 4.41 19.37 -14.93
N PHE A 86 5.01 18.27 -14.47
CA PHE A 86 6.23 18.29 -13.67
C PHE A 86 7.42 18.83 -14.46
N PHE A 87 7.51 18.53 -15.76
CA PHE A 87 8.58 19.04 -16.60
C PHE A 87 8.50 20.55 -16.84
N LYS A 88 7.29 21.13 -16.92
CA LYS A 88 7.11 22.59 -16.92
C LYS A 88 7.41 23.19 -15.55
N LEU A 89 7.04 22.47 -14.49
CA LEU A 89 7.17 22.94 -13.12
C LEU A 89 8.61 22.97 -12.64
N LYS A 90 9.46 22.03 -13.10
CA LYS A 90 10.88 21.90 -12.71
C LYS A 90 11.71 23.15 -12.96
N VAL A 91 11.27 24.03 -13.86
CA VAL A 91 11.94 25.30 -14.20
C VAL A 91 11.76 26.35 -13.10
N ARG A 92 10.73 26.21 -12.25
CA ARG A 92 10.43 27.13 -11.14
C ARG A 92 10.94 26.62 -9.80
N PHE A 93 10.82 25.33 -9.55
CA PHE A 93 11.25 24.68 -8.33
C PHE A 93 11.58 23.20 -8.57
N PRO A 94 12.42 22.57 -7.75
CA PRO A 94 12.65 21.13 -7.83
C PRO A 94 11.33 20.36 -7.65
N VAL A 95 11.09 19.36 -8.50
CA VAL A 95 9.88 18.53 -8.42
C VAL A 95 10.13 17.15 -7.80
N PHE A 96 11.40 16.76 -7.63
CA PHE A 96 11.82 15.60 -6.89
C PHE A 96 12.87 16.01 -5.86
N LEU A 97 12.81 15.37 -4.69
CA LEU A 97 13.84 15.45 -3.67
C LEU A 97 15.18 14.96 -4.25
N LYS A 98 16.30 15.58 -3.88
CA LYS A 98 17.60 15.31 -4.48
C LYS A 98 18.14 13.93 -4.14
N GLN A 99 17.96 13.48 -2.91
CA GLN A 99 18.51 12.22 -2.39
C GLN A 99 17.44 11.14 -2.18
N ASP A 100 16.28 11.34 -2.78
CA ASP A 100 15.12 10.48 -2.61
C ASP A 100 14.44 10.21 -3.97
N THR A 101 13.67 9.13 -4.06
CA THR A 101 12.91 8.76 -5.26
C THR A 101 11.62 9.57 -5.44
N HIS A 102 11.12 10.18 -4.37
CA HIS A 102 9.81 10.84 -4.32
C HIS A 102 9.86 12.31 -4.73
N TRP A 103 8.65 12.84 -4.99
CA TRP A 103 8.43 14.24 -5.32
C TRP A 103 8.77 15.18 -4.15
N THR A 104 8.95 16.46 -4.45
CA THR A 104 8.97 17.51 -3.42
C THR A 104 7.55 17.83 -2.92
N PRO A 105 7.40 18.48 -1.76
CA PRO A 105 6.09 18.92 -1.27
C PRO A 105 5.35 19.81 -2.29
N GLU A 106 6.07 20.68 -2.99
CA GLU A 106 5.49 21.58 -3.99
C GLU A 106 4.94 20.82 -5.20
N ALA A 107 5.66 19.79 -5.67
CA ALA A 107 5.20 18.95 -6.77
C ALA A 107 4.01 18.07 -6.36
N MET A 108 4.01 17.52 -5.14
CA MET A 108 2.86 16.81 -4.58
C MET A 108 1.62 17.72 -4.48
N GLN A 109 1.78 18.94 -3.99
CA GLN A 109 0.68 19.90 -3.90
C GLN A 109 0.16 20.33 -5.28
N HIS A 110 1.06 20.46 -6.27
CA HIS A 110 0.66 20.69 -7.66
C HIS A 110 -0.10 19.49 -8.22
N ALA A 111 0.36 18.25 -7.97
CA ALA A 111 -0.37 17.04 -8.35
C ALA A 111 -1.77 17.01 -7.73
N ALA A 112 -1.91 17.32 -6.43
CA ALA A 112 -3.21 17.38 -5.77
C ALA A 112 -4.15 18.41 -6.40
N ARG A 113 -3.61 19.55 -6.87
CA ARG A 113 -4.38 20.54 -7.64
C ARG A 113 -4.80 20.00 -9.01
N VAL A 114 -3.90 19.36 -9.76
CA VAL A 114 -4.25 18.79 -11.07
C VAL A 114 -5.34 17.73 -10.93
N VAL A 115 -5.28 16.90 -9.90
CA VAL A 115 -6.32 15.90 -9.61
C VAL A 115 -7.64 16.57 -9.21
N TYR A 116 -7.60 17.61 -8.38
CA TYR A 116 -8.78 18.40 -8.06
C TYR A 116 -9.42 19.02 -9.31
N ASP A 117 -8.63 19.66 -10.18
CA ASP A 117 -9.12 20.30 -11.41
C ASP A 117 -9.80 19.26 -12.33
N HIS A 118 -9.25 18.04 -12.39
CA HIS A 118 -9.85 16.92 -13.12
C HIS A 118 -11.18 16.48 -12.49
N ILE A 119 -11.21 16.25 -11.18
CA ILE A 119 -12.43 15.84 -10.46
C ILE A 119 -13.50 16.92 -10.55
N GLN A 120 -13.15 18.20 -10.42
CA GLN A 120 -14.08 19.32 -10.58
C GLN A 120 -14.74 19.31 -11.97
N LYS A 121 -13.98 18.98 -13.00
CA LYS A 121 -14.46 18.97 -14.37
C LYS A 121 -15.32 17.73 -14.70
N HIS A 122 -14.92 16.56 -14.20
CA HIS A 122 -15.48 15.28 -14.63
C HIS A 122 -16.45 14.65 -13.61
N HIS A 123 -16.28 14.97 -12.31
CA HIS A 123 -17.05 14.46 -11.19
C HIS A 123 -17.38 15.57 -10.16
N PRO A 124 -17.99 16.71 -10.57
CA PRO A 124 -18.18 17.87 -9.70
C PRO A 124 -18.98 17.58 -8.43
N ASP A 125 -19.90 16.60 -8.48
CA ASP A 125 -20.71 16.17 -7.33
C ASP A 125 -19.87 15.49 -6.23
N LEU A 126 -18.61 15.15 -6.51
CA LEU A 126 -17.63 14.62 -5.56
C LEU A 126 -16.77 15.72 -4.92
N ILE A 127 -17.15 16.99 -5.04
CA ILE A 127 -16.55 18.06 -4.25
C ILE A 127 -17.56 18.45 -3.19
N SER A 128 -17.16 18.30 -1.92
CA SER A 128 -18.06 18.68 -0.83
C SER A 128 -18.30 20.20 -0.84
N PRO A 129 -19.56 20.65 -0.67
CA PRO A 129 -19.88 22.05 -0.55
C PRO A 129 -19.40 22.65 0.78
N GLU A 130 -19.17 21.81 1.80
CA GLU A 130 -18.73 22.24 3.12
C GLU A 130 -17.22 22.14 3.25
N THR A 131 -16.57 23.27 3.56
CA THR A 131 -15.14 23.27 3.84
C THR A 131 -14.87 22.67 5.23
N PRO A 132 -14.05 21.60 5.32
CA PRO A 132 -13.72 20.99 6.60
C PRO A 132 -12.91 21.96 7.48
N LEU A 133 -13.06 21.82 8.80
CA LEU A 133 -12.22 22.53 9.74
C LEU A 133 -10.81 21.93 9.72
N ILE A 134 -9.86 22.69 9.17
CA ILE A 134 -8.44 22.35 9.16
C ILE A 134 -7.66 23.15 10.20
N GLN A 135 -6.66 22.52 10.79
CA GLN A 135 -5.68 23.18 11.64
C GLN A 135 -4.31 23.09 10.96
N PRO A 136 -3.98 24.04 10.05
CA PRO A 136 -2.70 24.01 9.36
C PRO A 136 -1.56 24.30 10.34
N GLN A 137 -0.57 23.41 10.39
CA GLN A 137 0.64 23.57 11.20
C GLN A 137 1.89 23.49 10.32
N PRO A 138 2.60 24.63 10.09
CA PRO A 138 3.86 24.63 9.38
C PRO A 138 4.95 23.86 10.16
N MET A 139 5.79 23.12 9.44
CA MET A 139 6.91 22.39 10.00
C MET A 139 8.06 22.30 9.01
N ASP A 140 9.28 22.48 9.50
CA ASP A 140 10.50 22.24 8.73
C ASP A 140 11.11 20.93 9.20
N LEU A 141 11.07 19.92 8.33
CA LEU A 141 11.55 18.57 8.62
C LEU A 141 12.72 18.22 7.70
N ARG A 142 13.52 17.24 8.12
CA ARG A 142 14.73 16.85 7.42
C ARG A 142 14.79 15.34 7.23
N SER A 143 15.38 14.91 6.12
CA SER A 143 15.59 13.50 5.80
C SER A 143 16.82 13.32 4.94
N TYR A 144 17.54 12.20 5.09
CA TYR A 144 18.57 11.81 4.13
C TYR A 144 17.99 11.39 2.79
N GLY A 145 16.75 10.87 2.78
CA GLY A 145 16.08 10.32 1.61
C GLY A 145 16.33 8.81 1.44
N ASP A 146 15.38 8.14 0.78
CA ASP A 146 15.38 6.69 0.59
C ASP A 146 16.61 6.18 -0.18
N LEU A 147 17.12 6.92 -1.17
CA LEU A 147 18.30 6.51 -1.95
C LEU A 147 19.56 6.47 -1.10
N VAL A 148 19.68 7.33 -0.08
CA VAL A 148 20.81 7.29 0.86
C VAL A 148 20.66 6.10 1.81
N HIS A 149 19.44 5.80 2.27
CA HIS A 149 19.19 4.61 3.08
C HIS A 149 19.52 3.32 2.32
N LEU A 150 19.25 3.25 1.01
CA LEU A 150 19.59 2.11 0.17
C LEU A 150 21.09 1.86 0.02
N LEU A 151 21.95 2.83 0.33
CA LEU A 151 23.40 2.64 0.33
C LEU A 151 23.90 1.91 1.59
N ASP A 152 23.05 1.73 2.61
CA ASP A 152 23.34 1.03 3.86
C ASP A 152 24.65 1.49 4.54
N LEU A 153 24.84 2.80 4.60
CA LEU A 153 26.04 3.41 5.16
C LEU A 153 25.96 3.45 6.68
N HIS A 154 27.02 3.05 7.37
CA HIS A 154 27.10 3.16 8.83
C HIS A 154 26.99 4.61 9.33
N SER A 155 27.51 5.58 8.57
CA SER A 155 27.54 7.01 8.95
C SER A 155 27.20 7.89 7.75
N PRO A 156 25.91 7.96 7.33
CA PRO A 156 25.51 8.67 6.11
C PRO A 156 25.85 10.17 6.17
N GLY A 157 25.78 10.79 7.35
CA GLY A 157 26.11 12.20 7.57
C GLY A 157 27.57 12.60 7.28
N SER A 158 28.47 11.64 7.03
CA SER A 158 29.84 11.92 6.59
C SER A 158 29.95 12.22 5.09
N LEU A 159 28.96 11.80 4.29
CA LEU A 159 28.97 11.90 2.82
C LEU A 159 27.77 12.67 2.29
N PHE A 160 26.64 12.64 3.00
CA PHE A 160 25.38 13.24 2.60
C PHE A 160 24.91 14.24 3.65
N GLN A 161 24.21 15.28 3.20
CA GLN A 161 23.50 16.20 4.08
C GLN A 161 22.01 15.86 4.03
N GLU A 162 21.31 16.00 5.13
CA GLU A 162 19.85 15.89 5.10
C GLU A 162 19.26 17.00 4.23
N GLU A 163 18.25 16.64 3.44
CA GLU A 163 17.45 17.56 2.68
C GLU A 163 16.31 18.07 3.57
N GLU A 164 16.09 19.39 3.56
CA GLU A 164 15.03 20.03 4.32
C GLU A 164 13.78 20.20 3.46
N ALA A 165 12.62 19.96 4.05
CA ALA A 165 11.32 20.16 3.44
C ALA A 165 10.43 20.96 4.39
N THR A 166 9.93 22.10 3.90
CA THR A 166 8.86 22.86 4.57
C THR A 166 7.52 22.21 4.23
N LEU A 167 6.85 21.70 5.24
CA LEU A 167 5.56 21.03 5.15
C LEU A 167 4.51 21.83 5.92
N VAL A 168 3.24 21.60 5.57
CA VAL A 168 2.11 22.01 6.41
C VAL A 168 1.32 20.75 6.73
N SER A 169 1.27 20.38 8.01
CA SER A 169 0.35 19.35 8.51
C SER A 169 -1.07 19.87 8.44
N LEU A 170 -1.98 19.04 7.97
CA LEU A 170 -3.39 19.33 7.82
C LEU A 170 -4.20 18.47 8.78
N ASP A 171 -4.04 18.74 10.08
CA ASP A 171 -4.83 18.10 11.11
C ASP A 171 -6.31 18.52 11.01
N GLY A 172 -7.22 17.61 11.40
CA GLY A 172 -8.67 17.84 11.33
C GLY A 172 -9.37 17.24 10.10
N ILE A 173 -8.63 16.81 9.07
CA ILE A 173 -9.18 16.00 7.96
C ILE A 173 -8.57 14.60 8.02
N GLY A 174 -9.29 13.67 8.64
CA GLY A 174 -8.96 12.26 8.77
C GLY A 174 -9.05 11.47 7.45
N THR A 175 -8.67 10.19 7.50
CA THR A 175 -9.19 9.21 6.55
C THR A 175 -10.59 8.81 7.02
N ASP A 176 -11.46 8.44 6.08
CA ASP A 176 -12.83 8.03 6.37
C ASP A 176 -13.20 6.86 5.45
N GLU A 177 -13.48 5.71 6.04
CA GLU A 177 -13.82 4.50 5.31
C GLU A 177 -15.17 4.61 4.60
N ASP A 178 -16.05 5.54 4.97
CA ASP A 178 -17.34 5.77 4.34
C ASP A 178 -17.28 6.84 3.24
N SER A 179 -16.12 7.46 3.03
CA SER A 179 -15.92 8.43 1.96
C SER A 179 -16.31 7.86 0.59
N PRO A 180 -17.01 8.63 -0.26
CA PRO A 180 -17.36 8.20 -1.61
C PRO A 180 -16.12 8.08 -2.52
N ILE A 181 -14.95 8.57 -2.10
CA ILE A 181 -13.72 8.53 -2.89
C ILE A 181 -12.70 7.64 -2.19
N ALA A 182 -12.29 6.57 -2.86
CA ALA A 182 -11.17 5.75 -2.42
C ALA A 182 -9.89 6.18 -3.11
N LEU A 183 -8.79 6.29 -2.35
CA LEU A 183 -7.44 6.56 -2.85
C LEU A 183 -6.55 5.34 -2.59
N ILE A 184 -6.15 4.67 -3.65
CA ILE A 184 -5.19 3.57 -3.65
C ILE A 184 -3.83 4.13 -4.04
N GLY A 185 -2.76 3.79 -3.32
CA GLY A 185 -1.43 4.23 -3.73
C GLY A 185 -0.25 3.50 -3.12
N ASP A 186 0.93 4.02 -3.44
CA ASP A 186 2.22 3.58 -2.93
C ASP A 186 2.87 4.63 -2.00
N SER A 187 4.18 4.55 -1.83
CA SER A 187 4.97 5.44 -0.99
C SER A 187 4.92 6.91 -1.44
N PHE A 188 4.57 7.24 -2.68
CA PHE A 188 4.34 8.64 -3.08
C PHE A 188 3.16 9.27 -2.32
N VAL A 189 2.12 8.48 -2.04
CA VAL A 189 0.99 8.96 -1.24
C VAL A 189 1.41 9.21 0.21
N ASN A 190 2.33 8.38 0.73
CA ASN A 190 2.72 8.34 2.14
C ASN A 190 3.99 9.11 2.52
N VAL A 191 4.84 9.55 1.58
CA VAL A 191 6.21 10.07 1.89
C VAL A 191 6.23 11.25 2.88
N PHE A 192 5.17 12.06 2.93
CA PHE A 192 5.01 13.16 3.89
C PHE A 192 3.88 12.91 4.90
N ASP A 193 3.50 11.65 5.10
CA ASP A 193 2.51 11.22 6.09
C ASP A 193 3.08 10.15 7.03
N ASP A 194 3.75 9.14 6.47
CA ASP A 194 4.39 8.03 7.17
C ASP A 194 5.84 8.40 7.57
N PRO A 195 6.15 8.58 8.87
CA PRO A 195 7.49 8.95 9.31
C PRO A 195 8.55 7.87 9.03
N ALA A 196 8.14 6.62 8.73
CA ALA A 196 9.08 5.55 8.36
C ALA A 196 9.71 5.76 6.97
N LEU A 197 9.12 6.60 6.11
CA LEU A 197 9.68 6.96 4.80
C LEU A 197 10.66 8.14 4.86
N GLY A 198 10.78 8.80 6.01
CA GLY A 198 11.62 9.97 6.21
C GLY A 198 10.84 11.11 6.86
N PHE A 199 11.54 12.21 7.12
CA PHE A 199 10.95 13.43 7.68
C PHE A 199 10.22 13.21 9.01
N ALA A 200 10.61 12.20 9.79
CA ALA A 200 10.05 11.95 11.11
C ALA A 200 10.22 13.18 12.03
N LYS A 201 9.20 13.50 12.83
CA LYS A 201 9.25 14.62 13.78
C LYS A 201 10.29 14.31 14.87
N PRO A 202 11.33 15.13 15.09
CA PRO A 202 12.39 14.79 16.06
C PRO A 202 11.87 14.55 17.49
N ALA A 203 10.84 15.30 17.91
CA ALA A 203 10.24 15.17 19.23
C ALA A 203 9.22 14.01 19.34
N ALA A 204 8.76 13.46 18.21
CA ALA A 204 7.74 12.41 18.15
C ALA A 204 7.92 11.58 16.87
N PRO A 205 8.98 10.75 16.78
CA PRO A 205 9.43 10.16 15.53
C PRO A 205 8.49 9.09 14.95
N THR A 206 7.49 8.65 15.72
CA THR A 206 6.48 7.68 15.30
C THR A 206 5.17 8.34 14.88
N ASP A 207 4.99 9.64 15.16
CA ASP A 207 3.74 10.32 14.87
C ASP A 207 3.62 10.59 13.38
N ARG A 208 2.41 10.38 12.84
CA ARG A 208 2.08 10.76 11.46
C ARG A 208 2.39 12.24 11.24
N ILE A 209 2.95 12.53 10.07
CA ILE A 209 3.30 13.89 9.68
C ILE A 209 2.03 14.66 9.24
N ASN A 210 1.01 13.95 8.74
CA ASN A 210 -0.27 14.51 8.27
C ASN A 210 -0.10 15.57 7.17
N ALA A 211 0.95 15.45 6.36
CA ALA A 211 1.23 16.33 5.22
C ALA A 211 1.29 15.56 3.89
N GLY A 212 0.81 14.31 3.83
CA GLY A 212 0.85 13.49 2.62
C GLY A 212 -0.14 13.91 1.54
N PHE A 213 -0.02 13.27 0.38
CA PHE A 213 -0.84 13.57 -0.80
C PHE A 213 -2.34 13.42 -0.52
N SER A 214 -2.71 12.39 0.24
CA SER A 214 -4.09 12.14 0.66
C SER A 214 -4.68 13.34 1.40
N ARG A 215 -3.93 13.95 2.33
CA ARG A 215 -4.36 15.11 3.12
C ARG A 215 -4.59 16.35 2.26
N TYR A 216 -3.65 16.64 1.37
CA TYR A 216 -3.75 17.80 0.47
C TYR A 216 -4.85 17.65 -0.59
N LEU A 217 -5.12 16.42 -1.02
CA LEU A 217 -6.22 16.13 -1.93
C LEU A 217 -7.57 16.20 -1.19
N ALA A 218 -7.67 15.61 0.00
CA ALA A 218 -8.85 15.67 0.86
C ALA A 218 -9.23 17.12 1.20
N MET A 219 -8.23 17.94 1.56
CA MET A 219 -8.41 19.38 1.76
C MET A 219 -8.98 20.08 0.52
N ARG A 220 -8.50 19.76 -0.69
CA ARG A 220 -9.00 20.38 -1.93
C ARG A 220 -10.41 19.93 -2.29
N LEU A 221 -10.72 18.66 -2.04
CA LEU A 221 -12.05 18.09 -2.28
C LEU A 221 -13.06 18.42 -1.18
N HIS A 222 -12.60 19.10 -0.13
CA HIS A 222 -13.36 19.45 1.07
C HIS A 222 -13.98 18.24 1.79
N GLN A 223 -13.39 17.06 1.67
CA GLN A 223 -13.90 15.84 2.30
C GLN A 223 -12.77 14.83 2.56
N PRO A 224 -12.90 13.97 3.59
CA PRO A 224 -11.95 12.90 3.83
C PRO A 224 -11.95 11.89 2.68
N LEU A 225 -10.89 11.08 2.60
CA LEU A 225 -10.72 10.02 1.63
C LEU A 225 -10.63 8.66 2.32
N ASP A 226 -11.08 7.63 1.64
CA ASP A 226 -10.86 6.24 2.04
C ASP A 226 -9.51 5.77 1.48
N VAL A 227 -8.47 5.72 2.30
CA VAL A 227 -7.07 5.63 1.82
C VAL A 227 -6.50 4.23 2.04
N TYR A 228 -6.00 3.64 0.94
CA TYR A 228 -5.24 2.39 0.91
C TYR A 228 -3.88 2.65 0.27
N ALA A 229 -2.90 3.09 1.07
CA ALA A 229 -1.54 3.35 0.59
C ALA A 229 -0.56 2.38 1.25
N VAL A 230 0.12 1.57 0.43
CA VAL A 230 1.09 0.56 0.91
C VAL A 230 2.45 0.83 0.31
N ASN A 231 3.43 1.12 1.17
CA ASN A 231 4.81 1.43 0.77
C ASN A 231 5.42 0.23 0.02
N GLY A 232 5.86 0.43 -1.22
CA GLY A 232 6.38 -0.65 -2.08
C GLY A 232 5.33 -1.68 -2.53
N GLY A 233 4.04 -1.50 -2.18
CA GLY A 233 2.95 -2.45 -2.44
C GLY A 233 1.77 -1.87 -3.24
N GLY A 234 1.92 -0.68 -3.83
CA GLY A 234 0.82 0.00 -4.53
C GLY A 234 0.31 -0.72 -5.79
N ALA A 235 1.12 -1.60 -6.39
CA ALA A 235 0.73 -2.39 -7.55
C ALA A 235 -0.36 -3.42 -7.22
N THR A 236 -0.28 -4.09 -6.07
CA THR A 236 -1.16 -5.22 -5.73
C THR A 236 -1.70 -5.14 -4.31
N GLN A 237 -0.85 -5.00 -3.30
CA GLN A 237 -1.29 -5.08 -1.90
C GLN A 237 -2.29 -3.98 -1.54
N ALA A 238 -2.10 -2.76 -2.05
CA ALA A 238 -3.04 -1.66 -1.84
C ALA A 238 -4.43 -1.96 -2.45
N ARG A 239 -4.48 -2.47 -3.69
CA ARG A 239 -5.73 -2.93 -4.33
C ARG A 239 -6.35 -4.09 -3.58
N ARG A 240 -5.54 -5.04 -3.11
CA ARG A 240 -5.98 -6.19 -2.32
C ARG A 240 -6.66 -5.75 -1.03
N ASN A 241 -6.09 -4.78 -0.32
CA ASN A 241 -6.69 -4.24 0.90
C ASN A 241 -8.06 -3.60 0.61
N PHE A 242 -8.18 -2.85 -0.49
CA PHE A 242 -9.47 -2.28 -0.91
C PHE A 242 -10.48 -3.36 -1.33
N ALA A 243 -10.05 -4.35 -2.10
CA ALA A 243 -10.90 -5.43 -2.62
C ALA A 243 -11.47 -6.36 -1.54
N ARG A 244 -10.89 -6.37 -0.33
CA ARG A 244 -11.38 -7.14 0.82
C ARG A 244 -12.65 -6.59 1.45
N ARG A 245 -12.94 -5.30 1.26
CA ARG A 245 -14.19 -4.70 1.75
C ARG A 245 -15.40 -5.47 1.23
N THR A 246 -16.49 -5.50 1.99
CA THR A 246 -17.76 -6.08 1.54
C THR A 246 -18.22 -5.42 0.23
N ASP A 247 -18.90 -6.19 -0.62
CA ASP A 247 -19.29 -5.75 -1.97
C ASP A 247 -20.14 -4.47 -1.92
N ASP A 248 -20.99 -4.31 -0.90
CA ASP A 248 -21.79 -3.11 -0.68
C ASP A 248 -20.95 -1.91 -0.24
N ALA A 249 -19.92 -2.11 0.59
CA ALA A 249 -18.99 -1.04 0.97
C ALA A 249 -18.10 -0.59 -0.20
N VAL A 250 -17.76 -1.48 -1.13
CA VAL A 250 -17.10 -1.10 -2.39
C VAL A 250 -18.07 -0.34 -3.28
N ARG A 251 -19.31 -0.81 -3.43
CA ARG A 251 -20.34 -0.15 -4.25
C ARG A 251 -20.80 1.21 -3.72
N SER A 252 -20.55 1.52 -2.46
CA SER A 252 -20.83 2.86 -1.93
C SER A 252 -19.90 3.92 -2.54
N LYS A 253 -18.69 3.52 -2.98
CA LYS A 253 -17.73 4.39 -3.63
C LYS A 253 -18.28 4.91 -4.97
N LYS A 254 -17.85 6.13 -5.31
CA LYS A 254 -18.20 6.88 -6.52
C LYS A 254 -17.00 7.17 -7.39
N LEU A 255 -15.79 7.03 -6.86
CA LEU A 255 -14.53 7.14 -7.60
C LEU A 255 -13.45 6.36 -6.87
N VAL A 256 -12.64 5.62 -7.63
CA VAL A 256 -11.35 5.09 -7.16
C VAL A 256 -10.24 5.86 -7.86
N ILE A 257 -9.38 6.50 -7.07
CA ILE A 257 -8.16 7.14 -7.53
C ILE A 257 -7.02 6.17 -7.25
N TRP A 258 -6.20 5.86 -8.25
CA TRP A 258 -5.06 4.96 -8.09
C TRP A 258 -3.77 5.66 -8.51
N ALA A 259 -2.97 6.07 -7.53
CA ALA A 259 -1.69 6.74 -7.74
C ALA A 259 -0.53 5.76 -7.55
N ILE A 260 0.20 5.48 -8.63
CA ILE A 260 1.28 4.49 -8.62
C ILE A 260 2.45 4.95 -9.49
N ALA A 261 3.68 4.67 -9.06
CA ALA A 261 4.86 4.89 -9.88
C ALA A 261 4.71 4.26 -11.28
N CYS A 262 4.84 5.07 -12.33
CA CYS A 262 4.62 4.63 -13.71
C CYS A 262 5.59 3.53 -14.15
N ARG A 263 6.77 3.44 -13.50
CA ARG A 263 7.75 2.38 -13.76
C ARG A 263 7.13 1.00 -13.55
N ASP A 264 6.28 0.83 -12.54
CA ASP A 264 5.70 -0.47 -12.17
C ASP A 264 4.76 -0.99 -13.26
N LEU A 265 4.14 -0.09 -14.03
CA LEU A 265 3.27 -0.41 -15.17
C LEU A 265 4.03 -0.87 -16.43
N LEU A 266 5.32 -0.54 -16.52
CA LEU A 266 6.13 -0.68 -17.74
C LEU A 266 7.17 -1.80 -17.65
N LEU A 267 7.39 -2.34 -16.44
CA LEU A 267 8.31 -3.47 -16.27
C LEU A 267 7.75 -4.72 -16.94
N SER A 268 8.62 -5.42 -17.68
CA SER A 268 8.33 -6.81 -18.06
C SER A 268 8.11 -7.66 -16.79
N PRO A 269 7.34 -8.76 -16.83
CA PRO A 269 7.09 -9.58 -15.64
C PRO A 269 8.36 -10.07 -14.94
N HIS A 270 9.42 -10.33 -15.70
CA HIS A 270 10.73 -10.68 -15.15
C HIS A 270 11.36 -9.52 -14.36
N ALA A 271 11.37 -8.32 -14.95
CA ALA A 271 11.94 -7.14 -14.32
C ALA A 271 11.11 -6.69 -13.10
N ALA A 272 9.77 -6.81 -13.18
CA ALA A 272 8.87 -6.56 -12.07
C ALA A 272 9.19 -7.48 -10.87
N ARG A 273 9.32 -8.78 -11.11
CA ARG A 273 9.71 -9.75 -10.07
C ARG A 273 11.08 -9.44 -9.45
N GLN A 274 12.06 -9.04 -10.26
CA GLN A 274 13.39 -8.65 -9.75
C GLN A 274 13.35 -7.37 -8.90
N ALA A 275 12.43 -6.46 -9.21
CA ALA A 275 12.19 -5.23 -8.47
C ALA A 275 11.22 -5.42 -7.27
N ASN A 276 10.85 -6.67 -6.93
CA ASN A 276 9.82 -6.99 -5.93
C ASN A 276 8.46 -6.30 -6.20
N VAL A 277 8.17 -5.99 -7.47
CA VAL A 277 6.86 -5.51 -7.91
C VAL A 277 6.03 -6.72 -8.31
N GLU A 278 5.04 -7.06 -7.49
CA GLU A 278 4.09 -8.11 -7.80
C GLU A 278 2.87 -7.51 -8.50
N TRP A 279 2.53 -8.07 -9.66
CA TRP A 279 1.25 -7.88 -10.32
C TRP A 279 0.44 -9.16 -10.18
N SER A 280 -0.68 -9.09 -9.46
CA SER A 280 -1.66 -10.17 -9.39
C SER A 280 -3.09 -9.64 -9.45
N SER A 281 -4.01 -10.52 -9.90
CA SER A 281 -5.45 -10.26 -9.83
C SER A 281 -5.86 -10.08 -8.36
N THR A 282 -6.82 -9.18 -8.13
CA THR A 282 -7.35 -8.88 -6.80
C THR A 282 -8.87 -8.96 -6.85
N PRO A 283 -9.44 -10.18 -6.90
CA PRO A 283 -10.88 -10.34 -6.95
C PRO A 283 -11.55 -9.65 -5.76
N PHE A 284 -12.61 -8.91 -6.04
CA PHE A 284 -13.40 -8.26 -5.00
C PHE A 284 -14.18 -9.29 -4.17
N ASN A 285 -14.20 -9.09 -2.86
CA ASN A 285 -15.01 -9.86 -1.93
C ASN A 285 -16.49 -9.82 -2.37
N PRO A 286 -17.14 -10.98 -2.63
CA PRO A 286 -18.51 -11.02 -3.12
C PRO A 286 -19.55 -10.85 -2.00
N ASN A 287 -19.14 -10.95 -0.74
CA ASN A 287 -20.05 -10.94 0.41
C ASN A 287 -20.54 -9.52 0.69
N ARG A 288 -21.84 -9.38 0.96
CA ARG A 288 -22.44 -8.14 1.47
C ARG A 288 -22.47 -8.13 2.99
N SER A 289 -22.48 -6.95 3.59
CA SER A 289 -22.50 -6.76 5.05
C SER A 289 -23.64 -7.54 5.74
N ASP A 290 -24.83 -7.62 5.14
CA ASP A 290 -25.97 -8.39 5.68
C ASP A 290 -25.81 -9.93 5.57
N THR A 291 -24.99 -10.40 4.62
CA THR A 291 -24.67 -11.84 4.46
C THR A 291 -23.46 -12.25 5.30
N ALA A 292 -22.56 -11.32 5.62
CA ALA A 292 -21.50 -11.54 6.60
C ALA A 292 -22.08 -11.75 8.02
N ASN A 293 -23.14 -11.00 8.35
CA ASN A 293 -23.88 -11.15 9.62
C ASN A 293 -24.75 -12.41 9.74
N LYS A 294 -24.93 -13.22 8.69
CA LYS A 294 -25.69 -14.49 8.76
C LYS A 294 -24.84 -15.73 8.97
N SER A 295 -23.51 -15.60 8.92
CA SER A 295 -22.58 -16.63 9.40
C SER A 295 -22.02 -16.33 10.79
N GLN A 296 -22.37 -15.17 11.37
CA GLN A 296 -22.08 -14.83 12.75
C GLN A 296 -23.34 -15.01 13.60
N THR A 297 -23.49 -16.18 14.22
CA THR A 297 -24.10 -16.17 15.56
C THR A 297 -23.30 -15.17 16.38
N GLU A 298 -23.91 -14.05 16.78
CA GLU A 298 -23.29 -13.04 17.65
C GLU A 298 -22.44 -13.73 18.73
N PRO A 299 -21.10 -13.63 18.68
CA PRO A 299 -20.30 -13.97 19.82
C PRO A 299 -20.48 -12.81 20.78
N THR A 300 -21.11 -13.10 21.91
CA THR A 300 -21.01 -12.27 23.12
C THR A 300 -19.56 -11.79 23.27
N ALA A 301 -19.41 -10.48 23.40
CA ALA A 301 -18.16 -9.77 23.61
C ALA A 301 -17.12 -10.52 24.47
N ASN A 302 -15.85 -10.42 24.04
CA ASN A 302 -14.62 -10.54 24.84
C ASN A 302 -14.14 -11.92 25.36
N ALA A 303 -14.67 -13.06 24.91
CA ALA A 303 -14.04 -14.34 25.27
C ALA A 303 -12.94 -14.72 24.24
N ALA A 304 -11.68 -14.72 24.66
CA ALA A 304 -10.58 -15.21 23.83
C ALA A 304 -10.83 -16.69 23.44
N VAL A 305 -10.65 -16.99 22.14
CA VAL A 305 -10.78 -18.35 21.62
C VAL A 305 -9.47 -19.08 21.87
N VAL A 306 -9.51 -20.31 22.39
CA VAL A 306 -8.30 -21.10 22.61
C VAL A 306 -8.39 -22.37 21.81
N VAL A 307 -7.38 -22.64 20.99
CA VAL A 307 -7.30 -23.85 20.15
C VAL A 307 -5.96 -24.56 20.35
N GLU A 308 -5.92 -25.86 20.11
CA GLU A 308 -4.70 -26.64 19.97
C GLU A 308 -4.62 -27.14 18.53
N GLY A 309 -3.48 -26.92 17.88
CA GLY A 309 -3.30 -27.27 16.48
C GLY A 309 -1.86 -27.47 16.08
N THR A 310 -1.67 -28.10 14.93
CA THR A 310 -0.36 -28.35 14.32
C THR A 310 -0.04 -27.27 13.31
N LEU A 311 1.12 -26.62 13.42
CA LEU A 311 1.59 -25.64 12.44
C LEU A 311 1.90 -26.35 11.12
N ILE A 312 1.22 -25.97 10.02
CA ILE A 312 1.38 -26.63 8.72
C ILE A 312 2.10 -25.76 7.69
N GLU A 313 1.92 -24.45 7.75
CA GLU A 313 2.62 -23.49 6.88
C GLU A 313 2.96 -22.23 7.69
N LYS A 314 4.08 -21.60 7.39
CA LYS A 314 4.54 -20.37 8.04
C LYS A 314 5.25 -19.50 7.02
N SER A 315 4.83 -18.23 6.94
CA SER A 315 5.48 -17.24 6.12
C SER A 315 6.90 -16.96 6.61
N ARG A 316 7.77 -16.50 5.70
CA ARG A 316 9.15 -16.16 6.08
C ARG A 316 9.16 -15.05 7.14
N ASN A 317 10.11 -15.12 8.07
CA ASN A 317 10.34 -14.01 8.97
C ASN A 317 10.98 -12.86 8.16
N GLN A 318 10.51 -11.64 8.42
CA GLN A 318 11.19 -10.44 7.96
C GLN A 318 12.51 -10.28 8.71
N ASP A 319 13.54 -9.78 8.03
CA ASP A 319 14.84 -9.51 8.65
C ASP A 319 14.72 -8.31 9.59
N LEU A 320 15.20 -8.47 10.84
CA LEU A 320 15.25 -7.41 11.84
C LEU A 320 16.01 -6.17 11.34
N ASN A 321 17.10 -6.36 10.61
CA ASN A 321 17.96 -5.26 10.16
C ASN A 321 17.68 -4.85 8.70
N GLY A 322 17.05 -5.71 7.92
CA GLY A 322 16.74 -5.48 6.51
C GLY A 322 15.45 -4.70 6.24
N THR A 323 14.78 -4.18 7.29
CA THR A 323 13.51 -3.45 7.16
C THR A 323 13.47 -2.21 8.06
N PRO A 324 12.92 -1.07 7.58
CA PRO A 324 12.81 0.14 8.40
C PRO A 324 11.75 0.03 9.50
N TYR A 325 10.84 -0.94 9.44
CA TYR A 325 9.75 -1.09 10.40
C TYR A 325 10.25 -1.60 11.76
N VAL A 326 9.78 -0.97 12.85
CA VAL A 326 10.11 -1.37 14.24
C VAL A 326 9.32 -2.59 14.72
N ASP A 327 8.17 -2.82 14.09
CA ASP A 327 7.22 -3.90 14.36
C ASP A 327 6.88 -4.63 13.07
N ALA A 328 6.68 -5.95 13.17
CA ALA A 328 6.40 -6.81 12.02
C ALA A 328 5.54 -8.01 12.39
N LEU A 329 4.64 -8.36 11.48
CA LEU A 329 3.77 -9.52 11.53
C LEU A 329 4.12 -10.50 10.40
N HIS A 330 3.75 -11.76 10.58
CA HIS A 330 3.77 -12.77 9.53
C HIS A 330 2.52 -13.65 9.62
N THR A 331 2.23 -14.37 8.55
CA THR A 331 1.11 -15.32 8.52
C THR A 331 1.55 -16.75 8.77
N ALA A 332 0.66 -17.55 9.34
CA ALA A 332 0.83 -18.97 9.56
C ALA A 332 -0.50 -19.69 9.35
N VAL A 333 -0.44 -21.00 9.08
CA VAL A 333 -1.62 -21.85 8.92
C VAL A 333 -1.49 -23.01 9.89
N TYR A 334 -2.55 -23.28 10.63
CA TYR A 334 -2.62 -24.38 11.58
C TYR A 334 -3.76 -25.31 11.24
N LYS A 335 -3.48 -26.61 11.28
CA LYS A 335 -4.53 -27.61 11.37
C LYS A 335 -4.98 -27.71 12.82
N VAL A 336 -6.20 -27.27 13.12
CA VAL A 336 -6.75 -27.33 14.48
C VAL A 336 -7.13 -28.78 14.81
N ASP A 337 -6.51 -29.30 15.87
CA ASP A 337 -6.81 -30.63 16.41
C ASP A 337 -8.00 -30.56 17.38
N ARG A 338 -8.09 -29.46 18.14
CA ARG A 338 -9.07 -29.28 19.22
C ARG A 338 -9.35 -27.82 19.49
N VAL A 339 -10.63 -27.46 19.63
CA VAL A 339 -11.05 -26.19 20.25
C VAL A 339 -11.14 -26.40 21.76
N VAL A 340 -10.37 -25.64 22.53
CA VAL A 340 -10.31 -25.73 24.00
C VAL A 340 -11.40 -24.86 24.65
N SER A 341 -11.58 -23.65 24.14
CA SER A 341 -12.63 -22.72 24.59
C SER A 341 -12.98 -21.69 23.51
N GLY A 342 -14.17 -21.11 23.60
CA GLY A 342 -14.68 -20.12 22.64
C GLY A 342 -15.32 -20.73 21.41
N ALA A 343 -15.91 -19.88 20.56
CA ALA A 343 -16.52 -20.29 19.30
C ALA A 343 -15.47 -20.23 18.18
N PHE A 344 -15.17 -21.39 17.60
CA PHE A 344 -14.24 -21.52 16.48
C PHE A 344 -14.64 -22.71 15.62
N ASP A 345 -14.73 -22.53 14.31
CA ASP A 345 -15.04 -23.61 13.37
C ASP A 345 -13.74 -24.13 12.70
N PRO A 346 -13.19 -25.27 13.16
CA PRO A 346 -11.96 -25.83 12.61
C PRO A 346 -12.13 -26.43 11.22
N SER A 347 -13.35 -26.49 10.67
CA SER A 347 -13.61 -26.97 9.32
C SER A 347 -13.46 -25.90 8.24
N THR A 348 -13.36 -24.64 8.64
CA THR A 348 -13.11 -23.51 7.74
C THR A 348 -11.63 -23.27 7.55
N ASP A 349 -11.26 -22.82 6.35
CA ASP A 349 -9.91 -22.35 6.07
C ASP A 349 -9.67 -21.05 6.83
N TRP A 350 -8.60 -21.00 7.62
CA TRP A 350 -8.25 -19.84 8.44
C TRP A 350 -6.75 -19.56 8.45
N GLN A 351 -6.40 -18.29 8.62
CA GLN A 351 -5.02 -17.81 8.66
C GLN A 351 -4.72 -17.15 10.00
N ALA A 352 -3.65 -17.59 10.63
CA ALA A 352 -3.11 -16.99 11.84
C ALA A 352 -2.23 -15.80 11.48
N ILE A 353 -2.49 -14.64 12.07
CA ILE A 353 -1.64 -13.45 12.01
C ILE A 353 -0.84 -13.40 13.31
N GLN A 354 0.49 -13.38 13.20
CA GLN A 354 1.38 -13.55 14.35
C GLN A 354 2.53 -12.56 14.32
N TRP A 355 3.07 -12.23 15.48
CA TRP A 355 4.26 -11.39 15.55
C TRP A 355 5.49 -12.06 14.97
N THR A 356 6.22 -11.33 14.12
CA THR A 356 7.61 -11.63 13.82
C THR A 356 8.51 -10.97 14.87
N PHE A 357 8.44 -9.65 15.01
CA PHE A 357 9.15 -8.90 16.03
C PHE A 357 8.35 -7.69 16.50
N LYS A 358 8.59 -7.28 17.75
CA LYS A 358 8.06 -6.05 18.35
C LYS A 358 9.20 -5.21 18.90
N ALA A 359 9.26 -3.93 18.57
CA ALA A 359 10.37 -3.02 18.87
C ALA A 359 11.74 -3.67 18.57
N LYS A 360 11.88 -4.25 17.37
CA LYS A 360 13.06 -5.01 16.91
C LYS A 360 13.47 -6.19 17.80
N THR A 361 12.56 -6.73 18.61
CA THR A 361 12.77 -7.94 19.41
C THR A 361 11.92 -9.08 18.85
N LEU A 362 12.57 -10.16 18.40
CA LEU A 362 11.87 -11.35 17.89
C LEU A 362 10.88 -11.90 18.92
N GLN A 363 9.67 -12.20 18.46
CA GLN A 363 8.62 -12.77 19.29
C GLN A 363 8.63 -14.30 19.22
N PRO A 364 8.10 -15.02 20.24
CA PRO A 364 8.13 -16.48 20.29
C PRO A 364 7.54 -17.17 19.03
N THR A 365 6.46 -16.60 18.49
CA THR A 365 5.80 -17.05 17.26
C THR A 365 6.73 -17.08 16.03
N ALA A 366 7.74 -16.21 15.98
CA ALA A 366 8.73 -16.20 14.90
C ALA A 366 9.56 -17.49 14.83
N ASN A 367 9.69 -18.20 15.95
CA ASN A 367 10.43 -19.47 16.07
C ASN A 367 9.54 -20.71 15.92
N GLY A 368 8.27 -20.54 15.53
CA GLY A 368 7.35 -21.64 15.27
C GLY A 368 7.92 -22.63 14.25
N THR A 369 7.85 -23.92 14.58
CA THR A 369 8.40 -25.01 13.76
C THR A 369 7.27 -25.79 13.10
N ILE A 370 7.31 -25.88 11.76
CA ILE A 370 6.31 -26.64 10.99
C ILE A 370 6.29 -28.10 11.45
N GLY A 371 5.09 -28.65 11.66
CA GLY A 371 4.85 -30.00 12.16
C GLY A 371 4.76 -30.11 13.69
N LYS A 372 5.06 -29.05 14.44
CA LYS A 372 4.89 -29.01 15.89
C LYS A 372 3.47 -28.58 16.29
N ARG A 373 3.06 -28.99 17.48
CA ARG A 373 1.75 -28.67 18.06
C ARG A 373 1.86 -27.46 18.98
N TYR A 374 0.85 -26.62 18.92
CA TYR A 374 0.80 -25.38 19.69
C TYR A 374 -0.60 -25.21 20.30
N ARG A 375 -0.64 -24.65 21.50
CA ARG A 375 -1.84 -24.04 22.07
C ARG A 375 -1.82 -22.55 21.73
N LEU A 376 -2.88 -22.08 21.10
CA LEU A 376 -3.01 -20.71 20.61
C LEU A 376 -4.18 -20.02 21.31
N THR A 377 -3.96 -18.77 21.72
CA THR A 377 -5.02 -17.85 22.10
C THR A 377 -5.28 -16.92 20.93
N LEU A 378 -6.51 -16.93 20.43
CA LEU A 378 -6.95 -16.29 19.20
C LEU A 378 -7.93 -15.16 19.49
N ARG A 379 -7.76 -14.07 18.75
CA ARG A 379 -8.70 -12.96 18.65
C ARG A 379 -9.10 -12.72 17.19
N PRO A 380 -10.35 -12.34 16.91
CA PRO A 380 -10.76 -12.00 15.55
C PRO A 380 -9.84 -10.91 14.99
N TRP A 381 -9.24 -11.14 13.82
CA TRP A 381 -8.35 -10.16 13.21
C TRP A 381 -9.06 -8.83 12.93
N ASP A 382 -10.37 -8.87 12.71
CA ASP A 382 -11.12 -7.68 12.37
C ASP A 382 -11.21 -6.64 13.49
N ASP A 383 -11.11 -7.09 14.73
CA ASP A 383 -11.12 -6.26 15.92
C ASP A 383 -9.76 -5.59 16.21
N GLU A 384 -8.67 -6.10 15.63
CA GLU A 384 -7.29 -5.66 15.87
C GLU A 384 -6.89 -4.43 15.03
N LYS A 385 -7.64 -3.32 15.17
CA LYS A 385 -7.50 -2.12 14.32
C LYS A 385 -6.08 -1.57 14.25
N GLU A 386 -5.37 -1.48 15.38
CA GLU A 386 -4.01 -0.93 15.46
C GLU A 386 -2.97 -1.84 14.78
N LEU A 387 -3.21 -3.15 14.75
CA LEU A 387 -2.28 -4.12 14.15
C LEU A 387 -2.39 -4.16 12.63
N LYS A 388 -3.55 -3.75 12.07
CA LYS A 388 -3.80 -3.76 10.63
C LYS A 388 -2.90 -2.82 9.82
N GLU A 389 -2.33 -1.80 10.47
CA GLU A 389 -1.39 -0.86 9.84
C GLU A 389 0.06 -1.39 9.79
N LEU A 390 0.35 -2.49 10.48
CA LEU A 390 1.71 -3.01 10.60
C LEU A 390 2.14 -3.78 9.36
N ASN A 391 3.46 -3.80 9.14
CA ASN A 391 4.06 -4.57 8.06
C ASN A 391 3.79 -6.06 8.25
N LEU A 392 3.13 -6.69 7.27
CA LEU A 392 2.71 -8.10 7.34
C LEU A 392 3.36 -8.89 6.21
N GLN A 393 4.19 -9.88 6.57
CA GLN A 393 4.68 -10.86 5.61
C GLN A 393 3.64 -11.95 5.37
N ASN A 394 3.17 -12.04 4.13
CA ASN A 394 2.25 -13.08 3.70
C ASN A 394 2.77 -13.70 2.41
N ASP A 395 3.49 -14.81 2.53
CA ASP A 395 3.92 -15.64 1.40
C ASP A 395 3.39 -17.07 1.49
N ASN A 396 2.33 -17.27 2.28
CA ASN A 396 1.62 -18.55 2.32
C ASN A 396 0.83 -18.73 1.01
N THR A 397 0.94 -19.90 0.39
CA THR A 397 0.36 -20.15 -0.94
C THR A 397 -0.82 -21.12 -0.91
N SER A 398 -1.12 -21.71 0.25
CA SER A 398 -2.14 -22.76 0.38
C SER A 398 -3.56 -22.26 0.65
N LEU A 399 -3.74 -20.99 1.01
CA LEU A 399 -5.02 -20.42 1.40
C LEU A 399 -5.49 -19.35 0.41
N ASP A 400 -6.81 -19.28 0.19
CA ASP A 400 -7.44 -18.18 -0.54
C ASP A 400 -7.45 -16.93 0.35
N GLU A 401 -6.51 -16.02 0.13
CA GLU A 401 -6.32 -14.82 0.95
C GLU A 401 -7.55 -13.90 1.06
N PHE A 402 -8.56 -14.07 0.19
CA PHE A 402 -9.73 -13.21 0.07
C PHE A 402 -10.94 -13.71 0.88
N THR A 403 -11.06 -15.02 1.10
CA THR A 403 -12.18 -15.63 1.83
C THR A 403 -11.79 -16.27 3.16
N THR A 404 -10.49 -16.43 3.39
CA THR A 404 -9.97 -17.10 4.59
C THR A 404 -10.18 -16.24 5.83
N ASP A 405 -10.81 -16.82 6.85
CA ASP A 405 -11.00 -16.17 8.15
C ASP A 405 -9.65 -15.92 8.82
N ARG A 406 -9.45 -14.72 9.36
CA ARG A 406 -8.18 -14.33 9.98
C ARG A 406 -8.31 -14.17 11.47
N TRP A 407 -7.32 -14.72 12.18
CA TRP A 407 -7.25 -14.65 13.63
C TRP A 407 -5.88 -14.16 14.05
N PHE A 408 -5.85 -13.16 14.91
CA PHE A 408 -4.64 -12.74 15.58
C PHE A 408 -4.27 -13.73 16.68
N VAL A 409 -2.99 -14.11 16.73
CA VAL A 409 -2.46 -14.98 17.78
C VAL A 409 -1.89 -14.11 18.89
N GLU A 410 -2.70 -13.91 19.93
CA GLU A 410 -2.33 -13.16 21.13
C GLU A 410 -1.24 -13.90 21.91
N SER A 411 -1.31 -15.23 21.98
CA SER A 411 -0.25 -16.06 22.57
C SER A 411 -0.16 -17.44 21.91
N SER A 412 1.04 -18.02 21.95
CA SER A 412 1.35 -19.34 21.41
C SER A 412 2.31 -20.09 22.34
N GLU A 413 1.92 -21.28 22.78
CA GLU A 413 2.72 -22.18 23.62
C GLU A 413 2.94 -23.50 22.88
N GLU A 414 4.19 -23.94 22.72
CA GLU A 414 4.49 -25.25 22.12
C GLU A 414 4.04 -26.37 23.07
N LEU A 415 3.28 -27.33 22.53
CA LEU A 415 2.83 -28.49 23.26
C LEU A 415 3.82 -29.66 23.11
N PRO A 416 3.89 -30.57 24.11
CA PRO A 416 4.76 -31.73 24.09
C PRO A 416 4.60 -32.65 22.86
#